data_AF-A0A4Z1L4C1-F1
#
_entry.id   AF-A0A4Z1L4C1-F1
#
_cell.length_a   1.000
_cell.length_b   1.000
_cell.length_c   1.000
_cell.angle_alpha   90.00
_cell.angle_beta   90.00
_cell.angle_gamma   90.00
#
_symmetry.space_group_name_H-M   'P 1'
#
loop_
_entity.id
_entity.type
_entity.pdbx_description
1 polymer ?
#
loop_
_entity_poly.entity_id
_entity_poly.type
_entity_poly.pdbx_seq_one_letter_code
_entity_poly.pdbx_strand_id
1 'polypeptide(L)'
;MYFAHPTLIIYAIHGGPMAGRINYQRCSFQCIRPGALWQCNWLEETGTICSLVYDIPNKKISTLLAFSQGHWENAKEAHGDKRNSEDFERWRKLGKIGGPTDRYMLNEQADILEAYKGKGDLEWVEEDVETM
;
A
#
# COMPACT_ATOMS: atom_id res chain seq x y z
N MET A 1 -6.31 4.90 4.34
CA MET A 1 -6.17 3.43 4.25
C MET A 1 -7.29 2.79 5.05
N TYR A 2 -7.89 1.73 4.54
CA TYR A 2 -8.97 0.98 5.16
C TYR A 2 -8.60 -0.51 5.19
N PHE A 3 -8.63 -1.09 6.39
CA PHE A 3 -8.49 -2.53 6.62
C PHE A 3 -9.84 -3.20 6.31
N ALA A 4 -10.11 -3.42 5.02
CA ALA A 4 -11.44 -3.75 4.51
C ALA A 4 -11.88 -5.17 4.86
N HIS A 5 -10.95 -6.12 4.79
CA HIS A 5 -11.19 -7.54 5.01
C HIS A 5 -10.09 -8.16 5.88
N PRO A 6 -10.27 -9.37 6.40
CA PRO A 6 -9.22 -10.10 7.12
C PRO A 6 -7.93 -10.28 6.32
N THR A 7 -8.00 -10.27 4.98
CA THR A 7 -6.82 -10.46 4.12
C THR A 7 -6.57 -9.34 3.11
N LEU A 8 -7.28 -8.21 3.17
CA LEU A 8 -7.20 -7.16 2.15
C LEU A 8 -7.31 -5.74 2.71
N ILE A 9 -6.49 -4.84 2.18
CA ILE A 9 -6.56 -3.39 2.43
C ILE A 9 -6.98 -2.65 1.17
N ILE A 10 -7.61 -1.47 1.36
CA ILE A 10 -7.90 -0.49 0.31
C ILE A 10 -7.27 0.84 0.73
N TYR A 11 -6.57 1.52 -0.16
CA TYR A 11 -5.92 2.78 0.16
C TYR A 11 -5.83 3.73 -1.03
N ALA A 12 -5.62 5.01 -0.72
CA ALA A 12 -5.39 6.07 -1.69
C ALA A 12 -4.23 6.95 -1.20
N ILE A 13 -3.45 7.49 -2.14
CA ILE A 13 -2.32 8.38 -1.87
C ILE A 13 -2.68 9.79 -2.32
N HIS A 14 -2.64 10.74 -1.40
CA HIS A 14 -3.07 12.12 -1.64
C HIS A 14 -1.91 13.13 -1.75
N GLY A 15 -0.67 12.71 -1.54
CA GLY A 15 0.51 13.59 -1.55
C GLY A 15 1.78 12.89 -2.01
N GLY A 16 2.82 13.69 -2.24
CA GLY A 16 4.12 13.19 -2.68
C GLY A 16 4.13 12.66 -4.13
N PRO A 17 5.19 11.95 -4.54
CA PRO A 17 5.37 11.50 -5.92
C PRO A 17 4.27 10.57 -6.46
N MET A 18 3.57 9.86 -5.56
CA MET A 18 2.52 8.89 -5.89
C MET A 18 1.09 9.45 -5.70
N ALA A 19 0.93 10.77 -5.52
CA ALA A 19 -0.38 11.40 -5.38
C ALA A 19 -1.28 11.08 -6.58
N GLY A 20 -2.47 10.52 -6.31
CA GLY A 20 -3.42 10.08 -7.33
C GLY A 20 -3.41 8.57 -7.60
N ARG A 21 -2.63 7.78 -6.86
CA ARG A 21 -2.70 6.31 -6.86
C ARG A 21 -3.78 5.82 -5.88
N ILE A 22 -4.72 5.02 -6.37
CA ILE A 22 -5.78 4.36 -5.61
C ILE A 22 -5.64 2.84 -5.81
N ASN A 23 -5.50 2.09 -4.73
CA ASN A 23 -5.17 0.68 -4.83
C ASN A 23 -5.90 -0.18 -3.79
N TYR A 24 -5.90 -1.47 -4.02
CA TYR A 24 -6.30 -2.51 -3.09
C TYR A 24 -5.29 -3.66 -3.18
N GLN A 25 -4.99 -4.29 -2.05
CA GLN A 25 -3.97 -5.32 -2.00
C GLN A 25 -4.22 -6.35 -0.92
N ARG A 26 -3.88 -7.61 -1.23
CA ARG A 26 -3.80 -8.64 -0.21
C ARG A 26 -2.74 -8.27 0.81
N CYS A 27 -3.12 -8.28 2.08
CA CYS A 27 -2.29 -7.86 3.19
C CYS A 27 -2.27 -8.94 4.25
N SER A 28 -1.09 -9.21 4.78
CA SER A 28 -0.91 -10.01 5.98
C SER A 28 -0.92 -9.11 7.20
N PHE A 29 -1.56 -9.57 8.27
CA PHE A 29 -1.64 -8.85 9.54
C PHE A 29 -1.05 -9.69 10.66
N GLN A 30 -0.19 -9.07 11.46
CA GLN A 30 0.38 -9.70 12.65
C GLN A 30 0.14 -8.80 13.86
N CYS A 31 -0.56 -9.32 14.85
CA CYS A 31 -0.65 -8.67 16.15
C CYS A 31 0.70 -8.76 16.86
N ILE A 32 1.40 -7.64 17.02
CA ILE A 32 2.65 -7.58 17.79
C ILE A 32 2.32 -7.48 19.28
N ARG A 33 1.37 -6.59 19.63
CA ARG A 33 0.91 -6.37 21.00
C ARG A 33 -0.59 -6.09 21.00
N PRO A 34 -1.41 -6.97 21.61
CA PRO A 34 -2.86 -6.82 21.62
C PRO A 34 -3.31 -5.42 22.08
N GLY A 35 -4.25 -4.84 21.32
CA GLY A 35 -4.79 -3.50 21.60
C GLY A 35 -3.82 -2.34 21.36
N ALA A 36 -2.59 -2.59 20.90
CA ALA A 36 -1.58 -1.54 20.81
C ALA A 36 -0.80 -1.50 19.49
N LEU A 37 -0.25 -2.62 19.03
CA LEU A 37 0.65 -2.66 17.88
C LEU A 37 0.28 -3.77 16.92
N TRP A 38 0.17 -3.40 15.65
CA TRP A 38 -0.08 -4.31 14.54
C TRP A 38 0.93 -4.07 13.44
N GLN A 39 1.43 -5.16 12.85
CA GLN A 39 2.19 -5.11 11.62
C GLN A 39 1.28 -5.49 10.45
N CYS A 40 1.37 -4.74 9.36
CA CYS A 40 0.66 -5.03 8.12
C CYS A 40 1.65 -5.02 6.97
N ASN A 41 1.72 -6.11 6.20
CA ASN A 41 2.71 -6.29 5.15
C ASN A 41 2.07 -6.80 3.85
N TRP A 42 2.51 -6.25 2.71
CA TRP A 42 2.07 -6.67 1.39
C TRP A 42 3.15 -6.47 0.31
N LEU A 43 2.95 -7.16 -0.81
CA LEU A 43 3.67 -6.97 -2.07
C LEU A 43 2.68 -6.45 -3.09
N GLU A 44 3.08 -5.44 -3.88
CA GLU A 44 2.29 -4.89 -4.98
C GLU A 44 2.73 -5.47 -6.33
N GLU A 45 1.84 -5.40 -7.31
CA GLU A 45 2.04 -5.73 -8.72
C GLU A 45 3.16 -4.92 -9.40
N THR A 46 3.44 -3.71 -8.90
CA THR A 46 4.62 -2.94 -9.31
C THR A 46 5.91 -3.56 -8.80
N GLY A 47 5.83 -4.64 -8.02
CA GLY A 47 6.92 -5.25 -7.28
C GLY A 47 7.24 -4.56 -5.96
N THR A 48 6.60 -3.46 -5.57
CA THR A 48 6.92 -2.74 -4.32
C THR A 48 6.57 -3.55 -3.08
N ILE A 49 7.47 -3.61 -2.10
CA ILE A 49 7.21 -4.25 -0.80
C ILE A 49 6.84 -3.16 0.19
N CYS A 50 5.75 -3.36 0.91
CA CYS A 50 5.31 -2.45 1.95
C CYS A 50 5.24 -3.20 3.28
N SER A 51 5.93 -2.68 4.29
CA SER A 51 5.79 -3.07 5.68
C SER A 51 5.42 -1.86 6.51
N LEU A 52 4.33 -1.96 7.28
CA LEU A 52 3.84 -0.90 8.14
C LEU A 52 3.61 -1.43 9.55
N VAL A 53 3.95 -0.63 10.56
CA VAL A 53 3.56 -0.84 11.96
C VAL A 53 2.57 0.25 12.33
N TYR A 54 1.37 -0.16 12.73
CA TYR A 54 0.31 0.72 13.23
C TYR A 54 0.41 0.77 14.76
N ASP A 55 0.79 1.94 15.28
CA ASP A 55 0.90 2.24 16.71
C ASP A 55 -0.37 2.98 17.16
N ILE A 56 -1.31 2.22 17.74
CA ILE A 56 -2.62 2.73 18.17
C ILE A 56 -2.44 3.76 19.30
N PRO A 57 -1.70 3.48 20.39
CA PRO A 57 -1.57 4.42 21.50
C PRO A 57 -0.90 5.74 21.10
N ASN A 58 0.13 5.68 20.27
CA ASN A 58 0.88 6.88 19.88
C ASN A 58 0.33 7.57 18.63
N LYS A 59 -0.71 7.02 18.01
CA LYS A 59 -1.28 7.54 16.74
C LYS A 59 -0.22 7.71 15.66
N LYS A 60 0.62 6.69 15.47
CA LYS A 60 1.69 6.71 14.47
C LYS A 60 1.65 5.51 13.56
N ILE A 61 2.15 5.71 12.34
CA ILE A 61 2.53 4.63 11.43
C ILE A 61 4.03 4.73 11.21
N SER A 62 4.72 3.60 11.31
CA SER A 62 6.14 3.46 10.94
C SER A 62 6.25 2.51 9.77
N THR A 63 6.98 2.88 8.72
CA THR A 63 7.06 2.06 7.50
C THR A 63 8.48 1.70 7.12
N LEU A 64 8.63 0.53 6.51
CA LEU A 64 9.67 0.23 5.55
C LEU A 64 9.00 0.01 4.20
N LEU A 65 9.25 0.89 3.25
CA LEU A 65 8.81 0.75 1.87
C LEU A 65 10.03 0.42 1.01
N ALA A 66 9.95 -0.64 0.21
CA ALA A 66 10.98 -1.02 -0.74
C ALA A 66 10.43 -0.90 -2.16
N PHE A 67 10.46 0.31 -2.71
CA PHE A 67 10.00 0.59 -4.06
C PHE A 67 10.85 -0.19 -5.08
N SER A 68 10.21 -0.87 -6.03
CA SER A 68 10.94 -1.40 -7.18
C SER A 68 11.53 -0.26 -8.01
N GLN A 69 12.59 -0.54 -8.78
CA GLN A 69 13.19 0.45 -9.67
C GLN A 69 12.14 1.05 -10.61
N GLY A 70 11.33 0.20 -11.26
CA GLY A 70 10.26 0.64 -12.15
C GLY A 70 9.27 1.59 -11.49
N HIS A 71 8.79 1.26 -10.28
CA HIS A 71 7.86 2.13 -9.56
C HIS A 71 8.52 3.46 -9.17
N TRP A 72 9.74 3.43 -8.63
CA TRP A 72 10.41 4.63 -8.13
C TRP A 72 10.77 5.62 -9.25
N GLU A 73 11.40 5.13 -10.32
CA GLU A 73 11.88 5.97 -11.42
C GLU A 73 10.74 6.44 -12.34
N ASN A 74 9.60 5.74 -12.35
CA ASN A 74 8.45 6.05 -13.21
C ASN A 74 7.18 6.33 -12.39
N ALA A 75 7.31 7.09 -11.30
CA ALA A 75 6.24 7.36 -10.32
C ALA A 75 4.89 7.77 -10.94
N LYS A 76 4.89 8.59 -12.01
CA LYS A 76 3.66 9.01 -12.69
C LYS A 76 2.89 7.87 -13.33
N GLU A 77 3.58 6.84 -13.81
CA GLU A 77 2.92 5.66 -14.39
C GLU A 77 2.24 4.80 -13.32
N ALA A 78 2.63 4.94 -12.06
CA ALA A 78 1.99 4.27 -10.93
C ALA A 78 0.72 5.00 -10.43
N HIS A 79 0.36 6.15 -11.01
CA HIS A 79 -0.91 6.84 -10.74
C HIS A 79 -2.08 6.10 -11.39
N GLY A 80 -3.31 6.40 -10.95
CA GLY A 80 -4.53 5.78 -11.43
C GLY A 80 -5.22 4.92 -10.38
N ASP A 81 -6.20 4.13 -10.81
CA ASP A 81 -6.97 3.22 -9.95
C ASP A 81 -6.76 1.78 -10.40
N LYS A 82 -6.37 0.86 -9.51
CA LYS A 82 -6.21 -0.57 -9.83
C LYS A 82 -7.45 -1.18 -10.47
N ARG A 83 -8.66 -0.68 -10.12
CA ARG A 83 -9.92 -1.17 -10.68
C ARG A 83 -10.01 -0.92 -12.19
N ASN A 84 -9.25 0.03 -12.71
CA ASN A 84 -9.06 0.21 -14.14
C ASN A 84 -8.02 -0.80 -14.65
N SER A 85 -8.44 -1.67 -15.57
CA SER A 85 -7.59 -2.71 -16.14
C SER A 85 -6.35 -2.17 -16.86
N GLU A 86 -6.42 -0.99 -17.47
CA GLU A 86 -5.27 -0.38 -18.15
C GLU A 86 -4.21 0.10 -17.17
N ASP A 87 -4.64 0.66 -16.03
CA ASP A 87 -3.77 1.07 -14.95
C ASP A 87 -3.12 -0.15 -14.30
N PHE A 88 -3.91 -1.19 -14.01
CA PHE A 88 -3.40 -2.42 -13.42
C PHE A 88 -2.34 -3.10 -14.31
N GLU A 89 -2.60 -3.21 -15.62
CA GLU A 89 -1.63 -3.75 -16.58
C GLU A 89 -0.38 -2.89 -16.71
N ARG A 90 -0.52 -1.56 -16.67
CA ARG A 90 0.63 -0.65 -16.66
C ARG A 90 1.49 -0.88 -15.41
N TRP A 91 0.88 -1.02 -14.25
CA TRP A 91 1.58 -1.25 -12.99
C TRP A 91 2.32 -2.59 -12.96
N ARG A 92 1.73 -3.66 -13.51
CA ARG A 92 2.41 -4.95 -13.72
C ARG A 92 3.66 -4.82 -14.59
N LYS A 93 3.67 -3.92 -15.58
CA LYS A 93 4.86 -3.67 -16.41
C LYS A 93 5.97 -2.97 -15.63
N LEU A 94 5.63 -2.07 -14.70
CA LEU A 94 6.61 -1.43 -13.81
C LEU A 94 7.36 -2.47 -12.96
N GLY A 95 6.67 -3.52 -12.50
CA GLY A 95 7.27 -4.62 -11.74
C GLY A 95 8.30 -5.45 -12.51
N LYS A 96 8.41 -5.27 -13.83
CA LYS A 96 9.38 -5.96 -14.70
C LYS A 96 10.67 -5.15 -14.91
N ILE A 97 10.76 -3.92 -14.38
CA ILE A 97 11.93 -3.05 -14.52
C ILE A 97 12.81 -3.20 -13.27
N GLY A 98 14.06 -3.59 -13.49
CA GLY A 98 15.05 -3.84 -12.44
C GLY A 98 14.90 -5.20 -11.77
N GLY A 99 15.63 -5.41 -10.67
CA GLY A 99 15.62 -6.62 -9.86
C GLY A 99 15.48 -6.35 -8.35
N PRO A 100 15.49 -7.40 -7.52
CA PRO A 100 15.30 -7.26 -6.07
C PRO A 100 16.32 -6.37 -5.36
N THR A 101 17.54 -6.26 -5.89
CA THR A 101 18.63 -5.45 -5.32
C THR A 101 18.57 -3.98 -5.73
N ASP A 102 17.76 -3.63 -6.72
CA ASP A 102 17.68 -2.27 -7.27
C ASP A 102 16.59 -1.43 -6.56
N ARG A 103 16.09 -1.93 -5.42
CA ARG A 103 15.01 -1.30 -4.68
C ARG A 103 15.46 -0.04 -3.98
N TYR A 104 14.63 1.00 -4.07
CA TYR A 104 14.77 2.17 -3.24
C TYR A 104 14.07 1.95 -1.90
N MET A 105 14.86 1.95 -0.83
CA MET A 105 14.39 1.74 0.54
C MET A 105 14.06 3.08 1.19
N LEU A 106 12.80 3.24 1.62
CA LEU A 106 12.32 4.45 2.29
C LEU A 106 11.74 4.07 3.66
N ASN A 107 12.31 4.68 4.71
CA ASN A 107 11.94 4.44 6.09
C ASN A 107 11.41 5.74 6.68
N GLU A 108 10.11 5.82 6.89
CA GLU A 108 9.45 7.05 7.33
C GLU A 108 8.44 6.76 8.44
N GLN A 109 8.11 7.80 9.19
CA GLN A 109 7.01 7.79 10.13
C GLN A 109 5.98 8.86 9.76
N ALA A 110 4.72 8.57 10.04
CA ALA A 110 3.62 9.50 9.86
C ALA A 110 2.71 9.54 11.08
N ASP A 111 2.10 10.69 11.33
CA ASP A 111 1.06 10.87 12.32
C ASP A 111 -0.31 10.46 11.76
N ILE A 112 -1.09 9.76 12.57
CA ILE A 112 -2.48 9.41 12.26
C ILE A 112 -3.36 10.58 12.66
N LEU A 113 -3.80 11.34 11.65
CA LEU A 113 -4.69 12.48 11.86
C LEU A 113 -6.12 12.05 12.18
N GLU A 114 -6.61 11.00 11.52
CA GLU A 114 -7.98 10.50 11.67
C GLU A 114 -8.00 8.96 11.75
N ALA A 115 -8.87 8.44 12.63
CA ALA A 115 -9.13 7.01 12.74
C ALA A 115 -10.61 6.81 13.07
N TYR A 116 -11.33 6.12 12.19
CA TYR A 116 -12.75 5.82 12.33
C TYR A 116 -13.10 4.48 11.69
N LYS A 117 -14.33 4.00 11.94
CA LYS A 117 -14.83 2.76 11.36
C LYS A 117 -15.50 3.04 10.02
N GLY A 118 -15.25 2.16 9.05
CA GLY A 118 -15.82 2.24 7.69
C GLY A 118 -14.80 2.72 6.66
N LYS A 119 -15.17 2.60 5.38
CA LYS A 119 -14.28 2.87 4.24
C LYS A 119 -14.05 4.36 3.95
N GLY A 120 -14.85 5.24 4.54
CA GLY A 120 -14.94 6.65 4.13
C GLY A 120 -15.30 6.76 2.65
N ASP A 121 -14.52 7.56 1.92
CA ASP A 121 -14.71 7.82 0.48
C ASP A 121 -14.05 6.78 -0.43
N LEU A 122 -13.35 5.77 0.13
CA LEU A 122 -12.70 4.73 -0.68
C LEU A 122 -13.73 3.85 -1.39
N GLU A 123 -13.44 3.45 -2.62
CA GLU A 123 -14.26 2.47 -3.35
C GLU A 123 -14.11 1.05 -2.79
N TRP A 124 -15.13 0.21 -2.97
CA TRP A 124 -15.18 -1.15 -2.45
C TRP A 124 -14.59 -2.18 -3.42
N VAL A 125 -14.11 -3.31 -2.89
CA VAL A 125 -13.80 -4.55 -3.62
C VAL A 125 -14.11 -5.76 -2.74
N GLU A 126 -14.45 -6.89 -3.37
CA GLU A 126 -14.59 -8.18 -2.68
C GLU A 126 -13.24 -8.72 -2.21
N GLU A 127 -13.24 -9.58 -1.20
CA GLU A 127 -12.00 -10.09 -0.57
C GLU A 127 -11.15 -10.95 -1.52
N ASP A 128 -11.80 -11.65 -2.46
CA ASP A 128 -11.17 -12.59 -3.40
C ASP A 128 -10.74 -11.95 -4.73
N VAL A 129 -10.84 -10.63 -4.85
CA VAL A 129 -10.39 -9.88 -6.03
C VAL A 129 -8.90 -10.14 -6.35
N GLU A 130 -8.56 -10.21 -7.64
CA GLU A 130 -7.17 -10.33 -8.08
C GLU A 130 -6.37 -9.07 -7.72
N THR A 131 -5.23 -9.25 -7.04
CA THR A 131 -4.40 -8.13 -6.58
C THR A 131 -3.01 -8.09 -7.19
N MET A 132 -2.59 -9.10 -7.95
CA MET A 132 -1.24 -9.22 -8.51
C MET A 132 -1.32 -9.43 -10.00
#